data_AF-A0A954FDB4-F1
#
_entry.id   AF-A0A954FDB4-F1
#
_cell.length_a   1.000
_cell.length_b   1.000
_cell.length_c   1.000
_cell.angle_alpha   90.00
_cell.angle_beta   90.00
_cell.angle_gamma   90.00
#
_symmetry.space_group_name_H-M   'P 1'
#
loop_
_entity.id
_entity.type
_entity.pdbx_description
1 polymer ?
#
loop_
_entity_poly.entity_id
_entity_poly.type
_entity_poly.pdbx_seq_one_letter_code
_entity_poly.pdbx_strand_id
1 'polypeptide(L)'
;MDRSAWIAGELAEWPTKTVMAQILQQAGLRVHVGEYSVQIDVGEGADFSFEEYGGDPGDPVICADADTAENLMGAAKIVSDVLANAKLRHRFEIYDHRPDMAGYLHYDWPPNHE
;
A
#
# COMPACT_ATOMS: atom_id res chain seq x y z
N MET A 1 11.71 -18.41 -9.30
CA MET A 1 12.58 -17.23 -9.34
C MET A 1 11.67 -16.10 -8.94
N ASP A 2 11.63 -15.77 -7.64
CA ASP A 2 10.92 -14.60 -7.15
C ASP A 2 11.66 -13.37 -7.67
N ARG A 3 11.15 -12.83 -8.77
CA ARG A 3 11.65 -11.61 -9.43
C ARG A 3 10.62 -10.49 -9.32
N SER A 4 9.73 -10.56 -8.34
CA SER A 4 8.71 -9.54 -8.12
C SER A 4 9.30 -8.34 -7.39
N ALA A 5 8.86 -7.16 -7.79
CA ALA A 5 9.01 -5.95 -7.00
C ALA A 5 8.07 -6.04 -5.78
N TRP A 6 8.42 -5.35 -4.70
CA TRP A 6 7.63 -5.36 -3.46
C TRP A 6 7.63 -3.99 -2.75
N ILE A 7 6.70 -3.80 -1.81
CA ILE A 7 6.57 -2.57 -1.02
C ILE A 7 6.84 -2.81 0.46
N ALA A 8 7.58 -1.89 1.08
CA ALA A 8 7.46 -1.61 2.52
C ALA A 8 6.62 -0.34 2.70
N GLY A 9 5.50 -0.44 3.42
CA GLY A 9 4.58 0.68 3.58
C GLY A 9 4.16 0.89 5.03
N GLU A 10 3.96 2.15 5.40
CA GLU A 10 3.56 2.54 6.75
C GLU A 10 2.52 3.65 6.71
N LEU A 11 1.52 3.55 7.59
CA LEU A 11 0.59 4.61 7.93
C LEU A 11 0.88 5.08 9.35
N ALA A 12 0.85 6.39 9.57
CA ALA A 12 1.07 6.94 10.91
C ALA A 12 -0.10 6.62 11.85
N GLU A 13 -1.30 6.56 11.29
CA GLU A 13 -2.52 6.14 11.98
C GLU A 13 -3.29 5.22 11.05
N TRP A 14 -3.54 4.01 11.53
CA TRP A 14 -4.29 3.02 10.77
C TRP A 14 -5.79 3.21 11.01
N PRO A 15 -6.58 3.57 9.98
CA PRO A 15 -8.03 3.56 10.10
C PRO A 15 -8.52 2.14 10.36
N THR A 16 -9.75 2.00 10.86
CA THR A 16 -10.36 0.66 10.96
C THR A 16 -10.51 0.05 9.56
N LYS A 17 -10.53 -1.29 9.47
CA LYS A 17 -10.73 -2.01 8.20
C LYS A 17 -11.93 -1.48 7.39
N THR A 18 -13.04 -1.21 8.07
CA THR A 18 -14.25 -0.66 7.46
C THR A 18 -14.03 0.74 6.90
N VAL A 19 -13.34 1.61 7.64
CA VAL A 19 -13.03 2.97 7.18
C VAL A 19 -12.03 2.95 6.02
N MET A 20 -11.01 2.10 6.08
CA MET A 20 -10.06 1.91 4.96
C MET A 20 -10.79 1.50 3.69
N ALA A 21 -11.63 0.47 3.77
CA ALA A 21 -12.40 0.00 2.62
C ALA A 21 -13.30 1.10 2.03
N GLN A 22 -13.95 1.90 2.89
CA GLN A 22 -14.79 3.02 2.45
C GLN A 22 -13.98 4.10 1.71
N ILE A 23 -12.81 4.49 2.23
CA ILE A 23 -11.93 5.47 1.59
C ILE A 23 -11.56 5.02 0.17
N LEU A 24 -11.13 3.77 0.03
CA LEU A 24 -10.70 3.20 -1.24
C LEU A 24 -11.86 3.07 -2.24
N GLN A 25 -13.04 2.60 -1.77
CA GLN A 25 -14.23 2.49 -2.61
C GLN A 25 -14.76 3.86 -3.07
N GLN A 26 -14.71 4.87 -2.21
CA GLN A 26 -15.11 6.25 -2.57
C GLN A 26 -14.21 6.87 -3.64
N ALA A 27 -12.95 6.43 -3.72
CA ALA A 27 -12.03 6.78 -4.79
C ALA A 27 -12.26 6.00 -6.10
N GLY A 28 -13.24 5.10 -6.13
CA GLY A 28 -13.58 4.29 -7.30
C GLY A 28 -12.74 3.02 -7.46
N LEU A 29 -11.95 2.65 -6.44
CA LEU A 29 -11.17 1.41 -6.46
C LEU A 29 -12.06 0.19 -6.24
N ARG A 30 -11.73 -0.92 -6.90
CA ARG A 30 -12.33 -2.22 -6.63
C ARG A 30 -11.68 -2.81 -5.39
N VAL A 31 -12.48 -3.00 -4.36
CA VAL A 31 -12.00 -3.41 -3.03
C VAL A 31 -12.68 -4.70 -2.61
N HIS A 32 -11.87 -5.66 -2.19
CA HIS A 32 -12.31 -6.91 -1.57
C HIS A 32 -11.94 -6.88 -0.09
N VAL A 33 -12.93 -6.98 0.79
CA VAL A 33 -12.73 -6.96 2.25
C VAL A 33 -12.71 -8.39 2.77
N GLY A 34 -11.53 -8.85 3.18
CA GLY A 34 -11.33 -10.13 3.84
C GLY A 34 -11.57 -10.06 5.35
N GLU A 35 -11.37 -11.20 6.04
CA GLU A 35 -11.51 -11.28 7.50
C GLU A 35 -10.49 -10.41 8.22
N TYR A 36 -9.25 -10.37 7.73
CA TYR A 36 -8.15 -9.58 8.30
C TYR A 36 -7.49 -8.63 7.30
N SER A 37 -8.07 -8.47 6.11
CA SER A 37 -7.45 -7.70 5.02
C SER A 37 -8.42 -6.84 4.21
N VAL A 38 -7.87 -5.86 3.51
CA VAL A 38 -8.52 -5.06 2.46
C VAL A 38 -7.63 -5.15 1.23
N GLN A 39 -8.06 -5.92 0.24
CA GLN A 39 -7.36 -6.11 -1.03
C GLN A 39 -7.91 -5.14 -2.08
N ILE A 40 -7.03 -4.66 -2.94
CA ILE A 40 -7.34 -3.72 -4.01
C ILE A 40 -6.89 -4.31 -5.33
N ASP A 41 -7.81 -4.32 -6.29
CA ASP A 41 -7.50 -4.60 -7.69
C ASP A 41 -7.06 -3.29 -8.36
N VAL A 42 -5.74 -3.10 -8.46
CA VAL A 42 -5.10 -1.87 -8.98
C VAL A 42 -4.43 -2.12 -10.32
N GLY A 43 -5.23 -2.22 -11.39
CA GLY A 43 -4.72 -2.37 -12.76
C GLY A 43 -4.17 -3.76 -13.07
N GLU A 44 -3.64 -3.94 -14.27
CA GLU A 44 -3.09 -5.23 -14.70
C GLU A 44 -1.66 -5.40 -14.16
N GLY A 45 -1.48 -6.31 -13.20
CA GLY A 45 -0.16 -6.86 -12.83
C GLY A 45 0.44 -6.37 -11.53
N ALA A 46 -0.35 -5.84 -10.60
CA ALA A 46 0.07 -5.61 -9.21
C ALA A 46 -1.05 -5.98 -8.24
N ASP A 47 -0.72 -6.77 -7.23
CA ASP A 47 -1.62 -7.07 -6.11
C ASP A 47 -1.29 -6.11 -4.96
N PHE A 48 -2.30 -5.44 -4.38
CA PHE A 48 -2.10 -4.51 -3.28
C PHE A 48 -3.10 -4.81 -2.15
N SER A 49 -2.61 -4.97 -0.93
CA SER A 49 -3.43 -5.28 0.23
C SER A 49 -2.97 -4.53 1.47
N PHE A 50 -3.95 -4.22 2.31
CA PHE A 50 -3.74 -3.85 3.71
C PHE A 50 -4.14 -5.05 4.55
N GLU A 51 -3.25 -5.56 5.38
CA GLU A 51 -3.42 -6.84 6.09
C GLU A 51 -3.33 -6.68 7.61
N GLU A 52 -3.54 -7.77 8.33
CA GLU A 52 -3.42 -7.86 9.78
C GLU A 52 -4.35 -6.90 10.56
N TYR A 53 -5.47 -6.50 9.94
CA TYR A 53 -6.53 -5.78 10.65
C TYR A 53 -7.15 -6.65 11.72
N GLY A 54 -6.98 -6.27 12.99
CA GLY A 54 -7.57 -6.99 14.13
C GLY A 54 -6.54 -7.53 15.11
N GLY A 55 -5.24 -7.33 14.86
CA GLY A 55 -4.17 -7.62 15.82
C GLY A 55 -3.88 -9.11 16.02
N ASP A 56 -4.25 -9.96 15.06
CA ASP A 56 -3.92 -11.39 15.09
C ASP A 56 -3.07 -11.77 13.87
N PRO A 57 -1.74 -11.97 14.01
CA PRO A 57 -0.89 -11.81 15.19
C PRO A 57 0.00 -10.55 15.19
N GLY A 58 -0.21 -9.58 14.28
CA GLY A 58 0.69 -8.43 14.12
C GLY A 58 0.01 -7.07 13.94
N ASP A 59 0.85 -6.04 13.87
CA ASP A 59 0.42 -4.68 13.52
C ASP A 59 0.02 -4.65 12.05
N PRO A 60 -0.96 -3.83 11.64
CA PRO A 60 -1.37 -3.76 10.25
C PRO A 60 -0.19 -3.49 9.31
N VAL A 61 -0.14 -4.22 8.21
CA VAL A 61 0.92 -4.12 7.20
C VAL A 61 0.36 -3.81 5.82
N ILE A 62 1.21 -3.24 4.97
CA ILE A 62 0.92 -3.01 3.57
C ILE A 62 1.72 -4.02 2.78
N CYS A 63 1.02 -4.89 2.06
CA CYS A 63 1.63 -5.87 1.18
C CYS A 63 1.30 -5.47 -0.25
N ALA A 64 2.29 -5.41 -1.11
CA ALA A 64 2.05 -5.30 -2.54
C ALA A 64 3.20 -5.89 -3.33
N ASP A 65 2.88 -6.60 -4.40
CA ASP A 65 3.85 -7.18 -5.31
C ASP A 65 3.41 -7.08 -6.78
N ALA A 66 4.41 -7.09 -7.66
CA ALA A 66 4.20 -7.03 -9.11
C ALA A 66 5.41 -7.65 -9.84
N ASP A 67 5.22 -8.03 -11.10
CA ASP A 67 6.33 -8.53 -11.94
C ASP A 67 7.45 -7.49 -12.17
N THR A 68 7.12 -6.19 -12.09
CA THR A 68 8.08 -5.10 -12.31
C THR A 68 7.86 -3.97 -11.30
N ALA A 69 8.94 -3.26 -10.97
CA ALA A 69 8.86 -2.07 -10.13
C ALA A 69 8.04 -0.94 -10.78
N GLU A 70 7.96 -0.89 -12.12
CA GLU A 70 7.13 0.08 -12.85
C GLU A 70 5.63 -0.18 -12.62
N ASN A 71 5.18 -1.43 -12.74
CA ASN A 71 3.79 -1.80 -12.45
C ASN A 71 3.44 -1.50 -10.99
N LEU A 72 4.33 -1.86 -10.06
CA LEU A 72 4.15 -1.61 -8.65
C LEU A 72 4.12 -0.11 -8.33
N MET A 73 4.99 0.69 -8.95
CA MET A 73 5.00 2.14 -8.81
C MET A 73 3.68 2.76 -9.29
N GLY A 74 3.14 2.29 -10.42
CA GLY A 74 1.84 2.73 -10.93
C GLY A 74 0.71 2.47 -9.93
N ALA A 75 0.64 1.24 -9.41
CA ALA A 75 -0.36 0.86 -8.41
C ALA A 75 -0.18 1.64 -7.10
N ALA A 76 1.04 1.72 -6.58
CA ALA A 76 1.37 2.44 -5.36
C ALA A 76 1.04 3.92 -5.45
N LYS A 77 1.25 4.55 -6.62
CA LYS A 77 0.88 5.95 -6.84
C LYS A 77 -0.62 6.15 -6.72
N ILE A 78 -1.44 5.28 -7.32
CA ILE A 78 -2.89 5.36 -7.23
C ILE A 78 -3.34 5.27 -5.76
N VAL A 79 -2.83 4.28 -5.03
CA VAL A 79 -3.17 4.12 -3.60
C VAL A 79 -2.69 5.31 -2.78
N SER A 80 -1.46 5.80 -3.04
CA SER A 80 -0.87 6.95 -2.35
C SER A 80 -1.71 8.21 -2.54
N ASP A 81 -2.14 8.50 -3.78
CA ASP A 81 -3.00 9.65 -4.09
C ASP A 81 -4.35 9.54 -3.35
N VAL A 82 -4.93 8.34 -3.24
CA VAL A 82 -6.19 8.10 -2.51
C VAL A 82 -6.00 8.34 -1.01
N LEU A 83 -4.95 7.78 -0.40
CA LEU A 83 -4.65 7.99 1.01
C LEU A 83 -4.36 9.48 1.30
N ALA A 84 -3.63 10.16 0.42
CA ALA A 84 -3.34 11.59 0.53
C ALA A 84 -4.61 12.45 0.47
N ASN A 85 -5.54 12.12 -0.43
CA ASN A 85 -6.84 12.81 -0.51
C ASN A 85 -7.68 12.59 0.75
N ALA A 86 -7.55 11.43 1.39
CA ALA A 86 -8.14 11.16 2.71
C ALA A 86 -7.34 11.74 3.89
N LYS A 87 -6.24 12.45 3.61
CA LYS A 87 -5.30 13.02 4.58
C LYS A 87 -4.68 11.98 5.53
N LEU A 88 -4.52 10.75 5.04
CA LEU A 88 -3.83 9.70 5.77
C LEU A 88 -2.33 9.83 5.52
N ARG A 89 -1.60 10.20 6.56
CA ARG A 89 -0.13 10.29 6.54
C ARG A 89 0.46 8.90 6.34
N HIS A 90 1.22 8.72 5.27
CA HIS A 90 1.80 7.44 4.87
C HIS A 90 3.13 7.60 4.14
N ARG A 91 3.89 6.51 4.07
CA ARG A 91 5.06 6.32 3.19
C ARG A 91 5.03 4.95 2.55
N PHE A 92 5.48 4.85 1.30
CA PHE A 92 5.74 3.62 0.57
C PHE A 92 7.16 3.64 0.03
N GLU A 93 7.93 2.62 0.36
CA GLU A 93 9.22 2.31 -0.24
C GLU A 93 9.01 1.17 -1.22
N ILE A 94 9.34 1.41 -2.49
CA ILE A 94 9.21 0.44 -3.57
C ILE A 94 10.59 -0.14 -3.84
N TYR A 95 10.71 -1.45 -3.78
CA TYR A 95 11.95 -2.18 -4.04
C TYR A 95 11.81 -3.02 -5.31
N ASP A 96 12.87 -3.00 -6.12
CA ASP A 96 12.97 -3.94 -7.24
C ASP A 96 13.53 -5.28 -6.72
N HIS A 97 13.82 -6.25 -7.59
CA HIS A 97 14.44 -7.56 -7.31
C HIS A 97 15.75 -7.52 -6.48
N ARG A 98 16.26 -6.34 -6.11
CA ARG A 98 17.42 -6.09 -5.25
C ARG A 98 17.00 -5.21 -4.07
N PRO A 99 17.73 -5.21 -2.95
CA PRO A 99 17.46 -4.30 -1.82
C PRO A 99 17.66 -2.81 -2.16
N ASP A 100 17.91 -2.48 -3.43
CA ASP A 100 17.99 -1.11 -3.91
C ASP A 100 16.56 -0.56 -4.07
N MET A 101 16.27 0.51 -3.33
CA MET A 101 14.98 1.20 -3.42
C MET A 101 14.81 1.80 -4.82
N ALA A 102 13.79 1.34 -5.54
CA ALA A 102 13.41 1.78 -6.88
C ALA A 102 12.56 3.06 -6.85
N GLY A 103 11.88 3.33 -5.74
CA GLY A 103 11.31 4.65 -5.50
C GLY A 103 10.59 4.78 -4.17
N TYR A 104 10.10 5.99 -3.93
CA TYR A 104 9.54 6.41 -2.66
C TYR A 104 8.34 7.33 -2.89
N LEU A 105 7.22 7.01 -2.24
CA LEU A 105 5.99 7.81 -2.28
C LEU A 105 5.59 8.13 -0.85
N HIS A 106 5.15 9.36 -0.58
CA HIS A 106 4.70 9.72 0.75
C HIS A 106 3.71 10.87 0.72
N TYR A 107 2.93 10.97 1.80
CA TYR A 107 2.10 12.14 2.09
C TYR A 107 2.34 12.56 3.54
N ASP A 108 2.82 13.79 3.72
CA ASP A 108 3.11 14.40 5.02
C ASP A 108 4.02 13.56 5.95
N TRP A 109 4.76 12.61 5.36
CA TRP A 109 5.79 11.88 6.07
C TRP A 109 7.05 12.74 6.17
N PRO A 110 7.66 12.90 7.36
CA PRO A 110 8.91 13.62 7.46
C PRO A 110 9.94 12.93 6.56
N PRO A 111 10.66 13.67 5.69
CA PRO A 111 11.86 13.11 5.08
C PRO A 111 12.79 12.73 6.23
N ASN A 112 13.29 11.49 6.25
CA ASN A 112 14.19 11.03 7.32
C ASN A 112 15.22 12.13 7.60
N HIS A 113 15.20 12.67 8.83
CA HIS A 113 16.38 13.29 9.39
C HIS A 113 17.30 12.12 9.76
N GLU A 114 18.53 12.21 9.27
CA GLU A 114 19.71 11.35 9.52
C GLU A 114 20.05 10.34 8.41
#